data_AF-A0A7C2P263-F1
#
_entry.id   AF-A0A7C2P263-F1
#
_cell.length_a   1.000
_cell.length_b   1.000
_cell.length_c   1.000
_cell.angle_alpha   90.00
_cell.angle_beta   90.00
_cell.angle_gamma   90.00
#
_symmetry.space_group_name_H-M   'P 1'
#
loop_
_entity.id
_entity.type
_entity.pdbx_description
1 polymer ?
#
loop_
_entity_poly.entity_id
_entity_poly.type
_entity_poly.pdbx_seq_one_letter_code
_entity_poly.pdbx_strand_id
1 'polypeptide(L)'
;MTWLLRVLTWDGLLPVVVWAIPLIVAKSALPISEPAIVLLASLLPIAALIVRFFVGHRMIQANACGTGFRRVQVTCLCVGLFVLMLLDCLLITLFSLEFGGGPGVPEEEWLAQVVIIAIFYLPYLALLSVAMYPGRAPQPALVGEFTRRDQLMDDRFPGRSAS
;
A
#
# COMPACT_ATOMS: atom_id res chain seq x y z
N MET A 1 15.28 -6.66 -11.55
CA MET A 1 15.27 -5.62 -10.50
C MET A 1 13.96 -4.82 -10.43
N THR A 2 13.14 -4.79 -11.49
CA THR A 2 11.88 -4.03 -11.53
C THR A 2 10.86 -4.41 -10.44
N TRP A 3 10.79 -5.69 -10.03
CA TRP A 3 9.87 -6.12 -8.96
C TRP A 3 10.21 -5.52 -7.59
N LEU A 4 11.48 -5.55 -7.19
CA LEU A 4 11.90 -5.04 -5.87
C LEU A 4 11.68 -3.53 -5.78
N LEU A 5 11.99 -2.81 -6.87
CA LEU A 5 11.77 -1.38 -6.96
C LEU A 5 10.27 -1.05 -6.87
N ARG A 6 9.41 -1.89 -7.47
CA ARG A 6 7.96 -1.77 -7.34
C ARG A 6 7.48 -2.02 -5.92
N VAL A 7 7.99 -3.06 -5.24
CA VAL A 7 7.65 -3.32 -3.83
C VAL A 7 8.09 -2.14 -2.94
N LEU A 8 9.30 -1.63 -3.14
CA LEU A 8 9.82 -0.48 -2.38
C LEU A 8 9.02 0.81 -2.63
N THR A 9 8.72 1.13 -3.89
CA THR A 9 8.05 2.39 -4.24
C THR A 9 6.54 2.32 -4.08
N TRP A 10 5.89 1.27 -4.57
CA TRP A 10 4.43 1.16 -4.49
C TRP A 10 3.99 0.66 -3.11
N ASP A 11 4.52 -0.46 -2.65
CA ASP A 11 4.04 -1.07 -1.40
C ASP A 11 4.69 -0.46 -0.14
N GLY A 12 5.91 0.07 -0.28
CA GLY A 12 6.68 0.70 0.80
C GLY A 12 6.55 2.22 0.92
N LEU A 13 6.27 2.97 -0.14
CA LEU A 13 6.08 4.43 -0.02
C LEU A 13 4.63 4.81 0.27
N LEU A 14 3.67 4.04 -0.28
CA LEU A 14 2.24 4.38 -0.17
C LEU A 14 1.73 4.41 1.27
N PRO A 15 2.12 3.53 2.21
CA PRO A 15 1.71 3.65 3.61
C PRO A 15 2.18 4.99 4.22
N VAL A 16 3.44 5.35 3.97
CA VAL A 16 4.05 6.59 4.46
C VAL A 16 3.32 7.80 3.90
N VAL A 17 2.99 7.80 2.60
CA VAL A 17 2.23 8.88 1.96
C VAL A 17 0.82 8.98 2.54
N VAL A 18 0.15 7.84 2.73
CA VAL A 18 -1.20 7.78 3.31
C VAL A 18 -1.22 8.38 4.72
N TRP A 19 -0.18 8.14 5.53
CA TRP A 19 -0.07 8.74 6.87
C TRP A 19 0.36 10.21 6.85
N ALA A 20 1.19 10.60 5.88
CA ALA A 20 1.64 11.99 5.75
C ALA A 20 0.47 12.93 5.40
N ILE A 21 -0.55 12.46 4.67
CA ILE A 21 -1.67 13.30 4.23
C ILE A 21 -2.43 13.93 5.41
N PRO A 22 -2.96 13.18 6.40
CA PRO A 22 -3.61 13.77 7.56
C PRO A 22 -2.72 14.74 8.34
N LEU A 23 -1.42 14.44 8.48
CA LEU A 23 -0.45 15.31 9.16
C LEU A 23 -0.24 16.64 8.43
N ILE A 24 -0.12 16.59 7.11
CA ILE A 24 0.02 17.80 6.27
C ILE A 24 -1.28 18.62 6.34
N VAL A 25 -2.44 17.96 6.24
CA VAL A 25 -3.74 18.62 6.33
C VAL A 25 -3.91 19.29 7.70
N ALA A 26 -3.57 18.61 8.79
CA ALA A 26 -3.65 19.15 10.14
C ALA A 26 -2.71 20.35 10.39
N LYS A 27 -1.52 20.36 9.77
CA LYS A 27 -0.56 21.47 9.89
C LYS A 27 -0.80 22.60 8.87
N SER A 28 -1.63 22.37 7.86
CA SER A 28 -1.96 23.38 6.87
C SER A 28 -2.88 24.44 7.47
N ALA A 29 -2.83 25.68 6.95
CA ALA A 29 -3.69 26.79 7.38
C ALA A 29 -5.17 26.62 6.95
N LEU A 30 -5.61 25.41 6.60
CA LEU A 30 -6.97 25.13 6.17
C LEU A 30 -7.89 25.04 7.39
N PRO A 31 -9.05 25.73 7.40
CA PRO A 31 -10.03 25.67 8.47
C PRO A 31 -10.86 24.38 8.38
N ILE A 32 -10.21 23.22 8.57
CA ILE A 32 -10.87 21.91 8.57
C ILE A 32 -11.19 21.55 10.03
N SER A 33 -12.43 21.12 10.28
CA SER A 33 -12.85 20.64 11.60
C SER A 33 -12.07 19.38 12.01
N GLU A 34 -11.63 19.29 13.26
CA GLU A 34 -10.97 18.10 13.85
C GLU A 34 -11.64 16.76 13.50
N PRO A 35 -12.97 16.57 13.60
CA PRO A 35 -13.61 15.30 13.25
C PRO A 35 -13.40 14.90 11.78
N ALA A 36 -13.27 15.87 10.87
CA ALA A 36 -13.01 15.58 9.46
C ALA A 36 -11.57 15.07 9.24
N ILE A 37 -10.60 15.53 10.03
CA ILE A 37 -9.22 15.04 9.97
C ILE A 37 -9.15 13.60 10.47
N VAL A 38 -9.85 13.28 11.57
CA VAL A 38 -9.95 11.90 12.10
C VAL A 38 -10.63 10.97 11.10
N LEU A 39 -11.72 11.44 10.47
CA LEU A 39 -12.42 10.70 9.42
C LEU A 39 -11.51 10.46 8.21
N LEU A 40 -10.74 11.47 7.79
CA LEU A 40 -9.76 11.34 6.71
C LEU A 40 -8.67 10.34 7.08
N ALA A 41 -8.09 10.45 8.27
CA ALA A 41 -7.03 9.59 8.78
C ALA A 41 -7.45 8.12 8.89
N SER A 42 -8.75 7.85 9.10
CA SER A 42 -9.30 6.49 9.18
C SER A 42 -9.75 5.93 7.83
N LEU A 43 -10.35 6.74 6.95
CA LEU A 43 -10.82 6.26 5.64
C LEU A 43 -9.69 6.01 4.64
N LEU A 44 -8.63 6.84 4.66
CA LEU A 44 -7.53 6.72 3.71
C LEU A 44 -6.82 5.35 3.79
N PRO A 45 -6.43 4.87 4.98
CA PRO A 45 -5.80 3.56 5.13
C PRO A 45 -6.73 2.41 4.74
N ILE A 46 -8.03 2.49 5.07
CA ILE A 46 -9.03 1.48 4.68
C ILE A 46 -9.10 1.37 3.14
N ALA A 47 -9.24 2.50 2.45
CA ALA A 47 -9.28 2.53 0.99
C ALA A 47 -7.97 1.98 0.40
N ALA A 48 -6.83 2.39 0.96
CA ALA A 48 -5.52 1.92 0.51
C ALA A 48 -5.32 0.42 0.76
N LEU A 49 -5.84 -0.14 1.85
CA LEU A 49 -5.81 -1.57 2.16
C LEU A 49 -6.63 -2.37 1.15
N ILE A 50 -7.83 -1.91 0.80
CA ILE A 50 -8.68 -2.52 -0.22
C ILE A 50 -7.97 -2.54 -1.58
N VAL A 51 -7.39 -1.42 -2.00
CA VAL A 51 -6.63 -1.32 -3.25
C VAL A 51 -5.45 -2.30 -3.24
N ARG A 52 -4.68 -2.36 -2.15
CA ARG A 52 -3.55 -3.30 -2.01
C ARG A 52 -3.99 -4.75 -2.08
N PHE A 53 -5.12 -5.10 -1.46
CA PHE A 53 -5.64 -6.46 -1.54
C PHE A 53 -5.96 -6.84 -2.99
N PHE A 54 -6.72 -6.02 -3.71
CA PHE A 54 -7.09 -6.32 -5.10
C PHE A 54 -5.90 -6.33 -6.05
N VAL A 55 -5.02 -5.33 -5.95
CA VAL A 55 -3.81 -5.23 -6.79
C VAL A 55 -2.86 -6.38 -6.49
N GLY A 56 -2.60 -6.66 -5.22
CA GLY A 56 -1.71 -7.73 -4.78
C GLY A 56 -2.24 -9.10 -5.15
N HIS A 57 -3.53 -9.35 -4.91
CA HIS A 57 -4.17 -10.59 -5.33
C HIS A 57 -4.08 -10.78 -6.84
N ARG A 58 -4.38 -9.74 -7.64
CA ARG A 58 -4.25 -9.79 -9.11
C ARG A 58 -2.83 -10.12 -9.56
N MET A 59 -1.80 -9.57 -8.91
CA MET A 59 -0.41 -9.93 -9.21
C MET A 59 -0.09 -11.38 -8.88
N ILE A 60 -0.56 -11.87 -7.73
CA ILE A 60 -0.41 -13.27 -7.34
C ILE A 60 -1.09 -14.20 -8.37
N GLN A 61 -2.24 -13.81 -8.92
CA GLN A 61 -2.89 -14.59 -9.98
C GLN A 61 -2.11 -14.61 -11.29
N ALA A 62 -1.38 -13.53 -11.60
CA ALA A 62 -0.55 -13.41 -12.80
C ALA A 62 0.82 -14.09 -12.65
N ASN A 63 1.23 -14.47 -11.45
CA ASN A 63 2.50 -15.14 -11.20
C ASN A 63 2.45 -16.61 -11.64
N ALA A 64 3.49 -17.06 -12.34
CA ALA A 64 3.65 -18.44 -12.78
C ALA A 64 4.16 -19.35 -11.63
N CYS A 65 3.44 -19.36 -10.52
CA CYS A 65 3.75 -20.18 -9.35
C CYS A 65 2.79 -21.37 -9.24
N GLY A 66 3.28 -22.49 -8.69
CA GLY A 66 2.43 -23.65 -8.40
C GLY A 66 1.31 -23.30 -7.40
N THR A 67 0.21 -24.06 -7.44
CA THR A 67 -0.99 -23.82 -6.61
C THR A 67 -0.69 -23.76 -5.11
N GLY A 68 0.26 -24.57 -4.63
CA GLY A 68 0.71 -24.54 -3.23
C GLY A 68 1.41 -23.23 -2.85
N PHE A 69 2.35 -22.78 -3.66
CA PHE A 69 3.07 -21.53 -3.40
C PHE A 69 2.14 -20.31 -3.52
N ARG A 70 1.16 -20.36 -4.43
CA ARG A 70 0.15 -19.32 -4.57
C ARG A 70 -0.69 -19.17 -3.29
N ARG A 71 -1.02 -20.26 -2.59
CA ARG A 71 -1.70 -20.18 -1.28
C ARG A 71 -0.82 -19.48 -0.25
N VAL A 72 0.46 -19.82 -0.19
CA VAL A 72 1.42 -19.14 0.70
C VAL A 72 1.49 -17.65 0.39
N GLN A 73 1.55 -17.25 -0.89
CA GLN A 73 1.55 -15.84 -1.30
C GLN A 73 0.29 -15.11 -0.83
N VAL A 74 -0.89 -15.71 -1.01
CA VAL A 74 -2.15 -15.12 -0.54
C VAL A 74 -2.17 -15.02 0.98
N THR A 75 -1.72 -16.05 1.70
CA THR A 75 -1.62 -16.00 3.16
C THR A 75 -0.66 -14.90 3.62
N CYS A 76 0.53 -14.79 3.02
CA CYS A 76 1.49 -13.72 3.32
C CYS A 76 0.91 -12.33 3.03
N LEU A 77 0.15 -12.17 1.93
CA LEU A 77 -0.55 -10.92 1.63
C LEU A 77 -1.58 -10.59 2.71
N CYS A 78 -2.44 -11.54 3.09
CA CYS A 78 -3.44 -11.31 4.13
C CYS A 78 -2.81 -10.99 5.49
N VAL A 79 -1.77 -11.72 5.90
CA VAL A 79 -1.06 -11.46 7.17
C VAL A 79 -0.36 -10.10 7.11
N GLY A 80 0.29 -9.75 5.99
CA GLY A 80 0.91 -8.45 5.81
C GLY A 80 -0.12 -7.31 5.93
N LEU A 81 -1.26 -7.41 5.25
CA LEU A 81 -2.33 -6.41 5.34
C LEU A 81 -2.93 -6.32 6.75
N PHE A 82 -3.03 -7.44 7.47
CA PHE A 82 -3.47 -7.43 8.85
C PHE A 82 -2.48 -6.68 9.77
N VAL A 83 -1.17 -6.93 9.61
CA VAL A 83 -0.12 -6.18 10.35
C VAL A 83 -0.18 -4.69 10.00
N LEU A 84 -0.38 -4.35 8.74
CA LEU A 84 -0.54 -2.95 8.31
C LEU A 84 -1.76 -2.29 8.97
N MET A 85 -2.89 -2.99 9.02
CA MET A 85 -4.10 -2.51 9.68
C MET A 85 -3.89 -2.26 11.19
N LEU A 86 -3.15 -3.15 11.88
CA LEU A 86 -2.80 -2.93 13.29
C LEU A 86 -1.94 -1.67 13.46
N LEU A 87 -1.01 -1.44 12.54
CA LEU A 87 -0.18 -0.26 12.55
C LEU A 87 -0.98 1.02 12.22
N ASP A 88 -1.94 0.95 11.30
CA ASP A 88 -2.87 2.06 11.04
C ASP A 88 -3.70 2.40 12.30
N CYS A 89 -4.23 1.40 13.01
CA CYS A 89 -4.93 1.59 14.28
C CYS A 89 -4.03 2.23 15.36
N LEU A 90 -2.78 1.77 15.45
CA LEU A 90 -1.80 2.33 16.37
C LEU A 90 -1.54 3.80 16.07
N LEU A 91 -1.33 4.16 14.80
CA LEU A 91 -1.09 5.54 14.38
C LEU A 91 -2.29 6.45 14.61
N ILE A 92 -3.52 5.99 14.33
CA ILE A 92 -4.73 6.76 14.63
C ILE A 92 -4.87 7.00 16.13
N THR A 93 -4.50 6.01 16.96
CA THR A 93 -4.51 6.15 18.41
C THR A 93 -3.48 7.19 18.87
N LEU A 94 -2.25 7.11 18.35
CA LEU A 94 -1.19 8.09 18.65
C LEU A 94 -1.59 9.51 18.20
N PHE A 95 -2.16 9.64 17.01
CA PHE A 95 -2.66 10.91 16.50
C PHE A 95 -3.79 11.47 17.37
N SER A 96 -4.72 10.62 17.80
CA SER A 96 -5.82 11.04 18.67
C SER A 96 -5.33 11.50 20.05
N LEU A 97 -4.24 10.95 20.56
CA LEU A 97 -3.62 11.39 21.82
C LEU A 97 -2.96 12.77 21.67
N GLU A 98 -2.26 13.02 20.56
CA GLU A 98 -1.55 14.28 20.31
C GLU A 98 -2.53 15.44 20.07
N PHE A 99 -3.61 15.21 19.31
CA PHE A 99 -4.58 16.25 18.96
C PHE A 99 -5.78 16.33 19.92
N GLY A 100 -6.07 15.28 20.70
CA GLY A 100 -7.20 15.22 21.63
C GLY A 100 -6.97 15.93 22.98
N GLY A 101 -5.91 16.73 23.11
CA GLY A 101 -5.59 17.45 24.35
C GLY A 101 -4.97 16.57 25.46
N GLY A 102 -4.47 15.39 25.12
CA GLY A 102 -3.69 14.57 26.04
C GLY A 102 -2.31 15.20 26.32
N PRO A 103 -1.60 14.74 27.37
CA PRO A 103 -0.20 15.08 27.53
C PRO A 103 0.53 14.58 26.28
N GLY A 104 1.01 15.50 25.45
CA GLY A 104 1.77 15.17 24.25
C GLY A 104 2.90 14.22 24.60
N VAL A 105 3.26 13.34 23.66
CA VAL A 105 4.35 12.39 23.91
C VAL A 105 5.64 13.20 24.13
N PRO A 106 6.36 13.00 25.25
CA PRO A 106 7.60 13.70 25.54
C PRO A 106 8.57 13.58 24.36
N GLU A 107 9.28 14.66 24.01
CA GLU A 107 10.25 14.61 22.90
C GLU A 107 11.23 13.45 23.08
N GLU A 108 11.68 13.17 24.31
CA GLU A 108 12.58 12.06 24.64
C GLU A 108 12.06 10.65 24.27
N GLU A 109 10.77 10.47 24.03
CA GLU A 109 10.15 9.19 23.64
C GLU A 109 10.01 9.01 22.11
N TRP A 110 10.46 9.97 21.29
CA TRP A 110 10.34 9.90 19.82
C TRP A 110 11.01 8.63 19.25
N LEU A 111 12.15 8.23 19.81
CA LEU A 111 12.87 7.01 19.43
C LEU A 111 12.03 5.77 19.68
N ALA A 112 11.32 5.71 20.79
CA ALA A 112 10.47 4.57 21.13
C ALA A 112 9.33 4.43 20.11
N GLN A 113 8.70 5.53 19.71
CA GLN A 113 7.65 5.52 18.67
C GLN A 113 8.19 5.01 17.34
N VAL A 114 9.35 5.52 16.89
CA VAL A 114 9.98 5.08 15.63
C VAL A 114 10.33 3.59 15.69
N VAL A 115 10.87 3.10 16.82
CA VAL A 115 11.17 1.68 17.02
C VAL A 115 9.90 0.83 16.98
N ILE A 116 8.83 1.25 17.66
CA ILE A 116 7.55 0.55 17.64
C ILE A 116 7.03 0.48 16.20
N ILE A 117 6.99 1.59 15.47
CA ILE A 117 6.57 1.63 14.06
C ILE A 117 7.43 0.69 13.23
N ALA A 118 8.76 0.73 13.39
CA ALA A 118 9.68 -0.14 12.64
C ALA A 118 9.46 -1.64 12.93
N ILE A 119 9.16 -2.01 14.18
CA ILE A 119 8.89 -3.39 14.60
C ILE A 119 7.67 -3.97 13.86
N PHE A 120 6.64 -3.17 13.60
CA PHE A 120 5.47 -3.62 12.82
C PHE A 120 5.69 -3.47 11.31
N TYR A 121 6.40 -2.41 10.90
CA TYR A 121 6.57 -2.08 9.49
C TYR A 121 7.52 -3.03 8.74
N LEU A 122 8.64 -3.42 9.37
CA LEU A 122 9.62 -4.30 8.72
C LEU A 122 9.07 -5.72 8.45
N PRO A 123 8.35 -6.39 9.39
CA PRO A 123 7.68 -7.65 9.09
C PRO A 123 6.64 -7.52 7.98
N TYR A 124 5.89 -6.42 7.93
CA TYR A 124 4.96 -6.13 6.84
C TYR A 124 5.69 -6.12 5.48
N LEU A 125 6.80 -5.37 5.37
CA LEU A 125 7.59 -5.33 4.14
C LEU A 125 8.17 -6.68 3.77
N ALA A 126 8.65 -7.45 4.76
CA ALA A 126 9.16 -8.79 4.54
C ALA A 126 8.08 -9.74 4.00
N LEU A 127 6.88 -9.73 4.59
CA LEU A 127 5.74 -10.53 4.16
C LEU A 127 5.29 -10.18 2.74
N LEU A 128 5.22 -8.89 2.42
CA LEU A 128 4.89 -8.42 1.07
C LEU A 128 5.95 -8.81 0.04
N SER A 129 7.23 -8.73 0.41
CA SER A 129 8.33 -9.14 -0.46
C SER A 129 8.22 -10.61 -0.85
N VAL A 130 7.80 -11.47 0.11
CA VAL A 130 7.52 -12.89 -0.13
C VAL A 130 6.24 -13.05 -0.96
N ALA A 131 5.17 -12.34 -0.63
CA ALA A 131 3.89 -12.43 -1.35
C ALA A 131 4.03 -12.03 -2.82
N MET A 132 4.82 -11.00 -3.12
CA MET A 132 5.02 -10.46 -4.47
C MET A 132 6.19 -11.11 -5.22
N TYR A 133 6.82 -12.14 -4.67
CA TYR A 133 7.92 -12.82 -5.33
C TYR A 133 7.44 -13.43 -6.67
N PRO A 134 8.03 -13.02 -7.82
CA PRO A 134 7.53 -13.42 -9.14
C PRO A 134 7.83 -14.88 -9.51
N GLY A 135 8.55 -15.63 -8.67
CA GLY A 135 9.01 -16.98 -8.98
C GLY A 135 10.25 -17.02 -9.87
N ARG A 136 10.61 -18.22 -10.34
CA ARG A 136 11.77 -18.47 -11.24
C ARG A 136 11.43 -18.39 -12.73
N ALA A 137 10.16 -18.21 -13.09
CA ALA A 137 9.78 -18.10 -14.49
C ALA A 137 10.04 -16.66 -14.99
N PRO A 138 10.69 -16.48 -16.16
CA PRO A 138 10.77 -15.17 -16.80
C PRO A 138 9.34 -14.71 -17.09
N GLN A 139 8.89 -13.57 -16.56
CA GLN A 139 7.53 -13.04 -16.80
C GLN A 139 7.28 -12.89 -18.31
N PRO A 140 6.50 -13.77 -18.95
CA PRO A 140 6.23 -13.67 -20.38
C PRO A 140 4.73 -13.42 -20.54
N ALA A 141 4.26 -12.16 -20.50
CA ALA A 141 3.02 -11.74 -21.20
C ALA A 141 2.39 -10.43 -20.73
N LEU A 142 2.71 -9.80 -19.60
CA LEU A 142 1.96 -8.58 -19.22
C LEU A 142 2.27 -7.36 -20.12
N VAL A 143 3.50 -7.29 -20.66
CA VAL A 143 3.85 -6.34 -21.73
C VAL A 143 3.18 -6.76 -23.05
N GLY A 144 3.13 -8.07 -23.34
CA GLY A 144 2.52 -8.59 -24.56
C GLY A 144 0.99 -8.43 -24.62
N GLU A 145 0.27 -8.60 -23.51
CA GLU A 145 -1.18 -8.47 -23.44
C GLU A 145 -1.66 -7.03 -23.48
N PHE A 146 -0.93 -6.07 -22.90
CA PHE A 146 -1.25 -4.64 -23.05
C PHE A 146 -1.05 -4.21 -24.51
N THR A 147 0.12 -4.50 -25.09
CA THR A 147 0.39 -4.21 -26.51
C THR A 147 -0.59 -4.92 -27.44
N ARG A 148 -0.97 -6.18 -27.14
CA ARG A 148 -1.95 -6.92 -27.94
C ARG A 148 -3.37 -6.37 -27.78
N ARG A 149 -3.78 -5.89 -26.60
CA ARG A 149 -5.09 -5.24 -26.41
C ARG A 149 -5.16 -3.90 -27.12
N ASP A 150 -4.09 -3.13 -27.09
CA ASP A 150 -4.00 -1.85 -27.80
C ASP A 150 -4.02 -2.09 -29.31
N GLN A 151 -3.29 -3.10 -29.82
CA GLN A 151 -3.41 -3.53 -31.22
C GLN A 151 -4.83 -3.99 -31.59
N LEU A 152 -5.52 -4.76 -30.74
CA LEU A 152 -6.90 -5.18 -30.96
C LEU A 152 -7.94 -4.05 -30.84
N MET A 153 -7.59 -2.93 -30.19
CA MET A 153 -8.40 -1.72 -30.18
C MET A 153 -8.16 -0.93 -31.48
N ASP A 154 -6.91 -0.79 -31.90
CA ASP A 154 -6.55 -0.14 -33.18
C ASP A 154 -7.17 -0.86 -34.38
N ASP A 155 -7.07 -2.19 -34.44
CA ASP A 155 -7.65 -3.00 -35.53
C ASP A 155 -9.17 -2.91 -35.59
N ARG A 156 -9.85 -2.61 -34.47
CA ARG A 156 -11.31 -2.42 -34.44
C ARG A 156 -11.76 -1.03 -34.87
N PHE A 157 -10.86 -0.05 -34.94
CA PHE A 157 -11.18 1.33 -35.31
C PHE A 157 -10.16 1.91 -36.31
N PRO A 158 -10.01 1.32 -37.51
CA PRO A 158 -8.98 1.70 -38.49
C PRO A 158 -9.14 3.10 -39.12
N GLY A 159 -10.08 3.93 -38.64
CA GLY A 159 -10.42 5.23 -39.22
C GLY A 159 -10.23 6.44 -38.31
N ARG A 160 -9.62 6.31 -37.13
CA ARG A 160 -9.46 7.43 -36.17
C ARG A 160 -8.15 8.19 -36.25
N SER A 161 -7.20 7.76 -37.08
CA SER A 161 -5.87 8.38 -37.23
C SER A 161 -5.76 9.26 -38.48
N ALA A 162 -6.68 10.21 -38.68
CA ALA A 162 -6.52 11.29 -39.66
C ALA A 162 -7.59 12.38 -39.48
N SER A 163 -7.44 13.24 -38.47
CA SER A 163 -8.10 14.55 -38.41
C SER A 163 -7.39 15.46 -37.43
#